data_AF-A0AAE0ALW3-F1
#
_entry.id   AF-A0AAE0ALW3-F1
#
_cell.length_a   1.000
_cell.length_b   1.000
_cell.length_c   1.000
_cell.angle_alpha   90.00
_cell.angle_beta   90.00
_cell.angle_gamma   90.00
#
_symmetry.space_group_name_H-M   'P 1'
#
loop_
_entity.id
_entity.type
_entity.pdbx_description
1 polymer ?
#
loop_
_entity_poly.entity_id
_entity_poly.type
_entity_poly.pdbx_seq_one_letter_code
_entity_poly.pdbx_strand_id
1 'polypeptide(L)'
;MSLTSSLHSLKISTSSNTQFLHGTTPLSLFSKPNFTPQNPSFSCLPPIRAMKTMQGRVVCATNDKTVAVEVVRLDTHPKYRRRVRKKKKYQAHDPDNKFKVGDVVQLEISKPISKTKSFLAVAVPPRIRSKKVEAAAAAGDAGGGDNELGIPLESQQQQQA
;
A
#
# COMPACT_ATOMS: atom_id res chain seq x y z
N MET A 1 -25.72 -20.49 -45.15
CA MET A 1 -25.59 -21.96 -45.11
C MET A 1 -25.13 -22.35 -43.71
N SER A 2 -26.07 -22.62 -42.81
CA SER A 2 -25.83 -22.99 -41.40
C SER A 2 -25.91 -24.49 -41.25
N LEU A 3 -24.90 -25.12 -40.64
CA LEU A 3 -24.98 -26.51 -40.19
C LEU A 3 -24.42 -26.60 -38.76
N THR A 4 -25.33 -26.79 -37.82
CA THR A 4 -25.09 -27.07 -36.40
C THR A 4 -25.15 -28.58 -36.17
N SER A 5 -24.14 -29.17 -35.51
CA SER A 5 -24.19 -30.52 -34.93
C SER A 5 -23.76 -30.42 -33.46
N SER A 6 -24.71 -30.49 -32.53
CA SER A 6 -25.25 -31.69 -31.84
C SER A 6 -24.28 -32.32 -30.84
N LEU A 7 -24.70 -32.23 -29.58
CA LEU A 7 -24.08 -32.62 -28.31
C LEU A 7 -23.68 -34.09 -28.26
N HIS A 8 -22.73 -34.48 -27.39
CA HIS A 8 -22.89 -35.63 -26.50
C HIS A 8 -22.01 -35.46 -25.24
N SER A 9 -22.66 -35.52 -24.07
CA SER A 9 -22.08 -35.51 -22.73
C SER A 9 -21.94 -36.96 -22.26
N LEU A 10 -20.78 -37.34 -21.72
CA LEU A 10 -20.62 -38.61 -21.02
C LEU A 10 -20.14 -38.36 -19.58
N LYS A 11 -21.02 -38.72 -18.64
CA LYS A 11 -20.76 -38.82 -17.20
C LYS A 11 -20.24 -40.21 -16.91
N ILE A 12 -19.16 -40.32 -16.13
CA ILE A 12 -18.69 -41.62 -15.62
C ILE A 12 -18.83 -41.58 -14.10
N SER A 13 -19.79 -42.35 -13.60
CA SER A 13 -19.96 -42.68 -12.18
C SER A 13 -19.88 -44.19 -12.03
N THR A 14 -18.94 -44.68 -11.25
CA THR A 14 -18.92 -46.08 -10.81
C THR A 14 -18.64 -46.16 -9.33
N SER A 15 -19.62 -46.69 -8.62
CA SER A 15 -19.63 -47.03 -7.20
C SER A 15 -19.82 -48.55 -7.06
N SER A 16 -18.97 -49.23 -6.30
CA SER A 16 -19.16 -50.60 -5.80
C SER A 16 -18.21 -50.80 -4.59
N ASN A 17 -18.63 -51.03 -3.33
CA ASN A 17 -19.45 -52.12 -2.73
C ASN A 17 -18.70 -53.48 -2.86
N THR A 18 -18.28 -54.30 -1.87
CA THR A 18 -18.64 -54.58 -0.45
C THR A 18 -17.49 -55.31 0.31
N GLN A 19 -17.48 -55.11 1.64
CA GLN A 19 -17.30 -56.01 2.81
C GLN A 19 -16.56 -57.39 2.74
N PHE A 20 -15.59 -57.59 3.67
CA PHE A 20 -15.25 -58.89 4.29
C PHE A 20 -15.32 -58.76 5.82
N LEU A 21 -15.85 -59.78 6.48
CA LEU A 21 -16.31 -59.78 7.86
C LEU A 21 -15.76 -61.01 8.62
N HIS A 22 -14.63 -60.90 9.32
CA HIS A 22 -14.27 -61.86 10.39
C HIS A 22 -13.43 -61.18 11.48
N GLY A 23 -13.73 -61.47 12.75
CA GLY A 23 -12.72 -61.45 13.81
C GLY A 23 -12.88 -60.35 14.87
N THR A 24 -13.51 -60.74 15.96
CA THR A 24 -13.66 -60.03 17.24
C THR A 24 -12.33 -59.82 17.97
N THR A 25 -12.03 -58.59 18.40
CA THR A 25 -11.25 -58.28 19.63
C THR A 25 -11.70 -56.92 20.18
N PRO A 26 -12.20 -56.79 21.43
CA PRO A 26 -12.44 -55.50 22.05
C PRO A 26 -11.21 -55.12 22.87
N LEU A 27 -10.23 -54.45 22.25
CA LEU A 27 -9.07 -53.92 22.95
C LEU A 27 -8.90 -52.43 22.69
N SER A 28 -9.04 -51.72 23.80
CA SER A 28 -8.48 -50.41 24.10
C SER A 28 -9.14 -49.20 23.44
N LEU A 29 -9.78 -48.44 24.32
CA LEU A 29 -10.14 -47.04 24.23
C LEU A 29 -8.88 -46.16 24.06
N PHE A 30 -8.11 -46.34 22.98
CA PHE A 30 -7.18 -45.33 22.53
C PHE A 30 -7.90 -44.46 21.51
N SER A 31 -8.62 -43.48 22.05
CA SER A 31 -8.93 -42.23 21.36
C SER A 31 -7.67 -41.79 20.64
N LYS A 32 -7.60 -42.00 19.32
CA LYS A 32 -6.63 -41.32 18.47
C LYS A 32 -6.73 -39.85 18.86
N PRO A 33 -5.66 -39.21 19.37
CA PRO A 33 -5.72 -37.78 19.54
C PRO A 33 -5.98 -37.26 18.13
N ASN A 34 -7.16 -36.66 17.94
CA ASN A 34 -7.40 -35.83 16.79
C ASN A 34 -6.46 -34.64 17.00
N PHE A 35 -5.19 -34.83 16.64
CA PHE A 35 -4.19 -33.80 16.53
C PHE A 35 -4.59 -33.01 15.29
N THR A 36 -5.72 -32.31 15.44
CA THR A 36 -6.08 -31.17 14.65
C THR A 36 -4.83 -30.30 14.78
N PRO A 37 -4.05 -30.08 13.72
CA PRO A 37 -3.00 -29.08 13.81
C PRO A 37 -3.78 -27.79 14.12
N GLN A 38 -3.72 -27.36 15.38
CA GLN A 38 -4.07 -26.02 15.76
C GLN A 38 -3.04 -25.20 15.00
N ASN A 39 -3.40 -24.81 13.76
CA ASN A 39 -2.57 -24.00 12.89
C ASN A 39 -2.18 -22.82 13.77
N PRO A 40 -0.92 -22.74 14.25
CA PRO A 40 -0.55 -21.69 15.17
C PRO A 40 -0.84 -20.42 14.40
N SER A 41 -1.81 -19.66 14.89
CA SER A 41 -2.24 -18.44 14.23
C SER A 41 -1.05 -17.50 14.28
N PHE A 42 -0.23 -17.53 13.22
CA PHE A 42 0.84 -16.56 12.97
C PHE A 42 0.21 -15.21 12.60
N SER A 43 -0.74 -14.75 13.41
CA SER A 43 -1.40 -13.45 13.29
C SER A 43 -0.49 -12.31 13.75
N CYS A 44 0.67 -12.63 14.34
CA CYS A 44 1.59 -11.64 14.89
C CYS A 44 2.76 -11.28 13.98
N LEU A 45 2.97 -11.96 12.85
CA LEU A 45 4.09 -11.64 11.97
C LEU A 45 3.64 -10.68 10.86
N PRO A 46 4.24 -9.48 10.75
CA PRO A 46 3.95 -8.60 9.63
C PRO A 46 4.36 -9.31 8.33
N PRO A 47 3.58 -9.16 7.24
CA PRO A 47 3.95 -9.76 5.96
C PRO A 47 5.31 -9.21 5.53
N ILE A 48 6.29 -10.11 5.35
CA ILE A 48 7.62 -9.74 4.86
C ILE A 48 7.47 -9.29 3.41
N ARG A 49 7.50 -7.98 3.19
CA ARG A 49 7.49 -7.39 1.86
C ARG A 49 8.94 -7.29 1.39
N ALA A 50 9.34 -8.19 0.48
CA ALA A 50 10.70 -8.23 -0.06
C ALA A 50 11.10 -6.94 -0.82
N MET A 51 10.12 -6.16 -1.28
CA MET A 51 10.34 -4.96 -2.10
C MET A 51 9.66 -3.72 -1.52
N LYS A 52 10.36 -2.60 -1.63
CA LYS A 52 9.90 -1.30 -1.11
C LYS A 52 8.77 -0.75 -1.99
N THR A 53 7.65 -0.42 -1.36
CA THR A 53 6.52 0.27 -2.00
C THR A 53 6.89 1.72 -2.33
N MET A 54 6.38 2.22 -3.45
CA MET A 54 6.64 3.60 -3.88
C MET A 54 5.48 4.50 -3.48
N GLN A 55 5.73 5.77 -3.18
CA GLN A 55 4.69 6.77 -2.92
C GLN A 55 4.80 7.88 -3.96
N GLY A 56 3.66 8.39 -4.41
CA GLY A 56 3.61 9.41 -5.44
C GLY A 56 2.30 10.17 -5.45
N ARG A 57 2.24 11.23 -6.26
CA ARG A 57 1.04 12.06 -6.42
C ARG A 57 0.32 11.71 -7.71
N VAL A 58 -1.00 11.63 -7.68
CA VAL A 58 -1.83 11.42 -8.87
C VAL A 58 -1.80 12.67 -9.74
N VAL A 59 -1.35 12.52 -10.98
CA VAL A 59 -1.28 13.61 -11.97
C VAL A 59 -2.51 13.61 -12.88
N CYS A 60 -3.03 12.44 -13.22
CA CYS A 60 -4.19 12.31 -14.09
C CYS A 60 -5.04 11.10 -13.66
N ALA A 61 -6.35 11.30 -13.62
CA ALA A 61 -7.37 10.30 -13.29
C ALA A 61 -8.47 10.24 -14.38
N THR A 62 -8.19 10.71 -15.60
CA THR A 62 -9.17 10.75 -16.69
C THR A 62 -9.52 9.36 -17.25
N ASN A 63 -8.65 8.36 -17.04
CA ASN A 63 -8.84 7.01 -17.57
C ASN A 63 -9.60 6.12 -16.61
N ASP A 64 -10.44 5.23 -17.14
CA ASP A 64 -11.15 4.26 -16.32
C ASP A 64 -10.21 3.28 -15.62
N LYS A 65 -10.49 3.05 -14.34
CA LYS A 65 -9.82 2.10 -13.46
C LYS A 65 -8.30 2.26 -13.41
N THR A 66 -7.82 3.46 -13.70
CA THR A 66 -6.41 3.76 -13.94
C THR A 66 -6.07 5.17 -13.49
N VAL A 67 -5.02 5.28 -12.69
CA VAL A 67 -4.46 6.57 -12.31
C VAL A 67 -3.00 6.69 -12.72
N ALA A 68 -2.64 7.84 -13.29
CA ALA A 68 -1.27 8.16 -13.64
C ALA A 68 -0.60 8.84 -12.44
N VAL A 69 0.37 8.14 -11.83
CA VAL A 69 1.03 8.58 -10.59
C VAL A 69 2.45 9.03 -10.90
N GLU A 70 2.81 10.25 -10.50
CA GLU A 70 4.19 10.74 -10.53
C GLU A 70 4.89 10.36 -9.23
N VAL A 71 5.92 9.52 -9.36
CA VAL A 71 6.79 9.13 -8.26
C VAL A 71 8.08 9.92 -8.34
N VAL A 72 8.39 10.64 -7.25
CA VAL A 72 9.64 11.39 -7.10
C VAL A 72 10.56 10.61 -6.17
N ARG A 73 11.72 10.21 -6.68
CA ARG A 73 12.77 9.58 -5.86
C ARG A 73 14.04 10.42 -5.86
N LEU A 74 14.75 10.42 -4.73
CA LEU A 74 16.07 11.01 -4.64
C LEU A 74 17.10 9.94 -5.00
N ASP A 75 17.94 10.24 -5.97
CA ASP A 75 19.03 9.38 -6.40
C ASP A 75 20.34 10.18 -6.37
N THR A 76 21.44 9.52 -6.04
CA THR A 76 22.74 10.16 -5.92
C THR A 76 23.41 10.20 -7.29
N HIS A 77 23.84 11.37 -7.75
CA HIS A 77 24.57 11.47 -9.01
C HIS A 77 25.89 10.68 -8.91
N PRO A 78 26.21 9.76 -9.86
CA PRO A 78 27.31 8.81 -9.68
C PRO A 78 28.68 9.49 -9.54
N LYS A 79 28.96 10.54 -10.32
CA LYS A 79 30.25 11.26 -10.29
C LYS A 79 30.34 12.28 -9.16
N TYR A 80 29.26 13.04 -8.95
CA TYR A 80 29.28 14.26 -8.12
C TYR A 80 28.67 14.08 -6.73
N ARG A 81 28.03 12.92 -6.48
CA ARG A 81 27.40 12.55 -5.20
C ARG A 81 26.32 13.51 -4.67
N ARG A 82 25.92 14.52 -5.43
CA ARG A 82 24.74 15.37 -5.15
C ARG A 82 23.46 14.52 -5.26
N ARG A 83 22.54 14.67 -4.30
CA ARG A 83 21.20 14.04 -4.35
C ARG A 83 20.31 14.81 -5.33
N VAL A 84 19.83 14.14 -6.37
CA VAL A 84 19.01 14.71 -7.44
C VAL A 84 17.62 14.06 -7.42
N ARG A 85 16.57 14.84 -7.64
CA ARG A 85 15.19 14.36 -7.77
C ARG A 85 14.98 13.78 -9.17
N LYS A 86 14.70 12.47 -9.26
CA LYS A 86 14.26 11.80 -10.49
C LYS A 86 12.76 11.55 -10.41
N LYS A 87 12.03 11.94 -11.45
CA LYS A 87 10.57 11.80 -11.55
C LYS A 87 10.25 10.74 -12.60
N LYS A 88 9.31 9.84 -12.30
CA LYS A 88 8.78 8.86 -13.27
C LYS A 88 7.28 8.72 -13.07
N LYS A 89 6.54 8.68 -14.18
CA LYS A 89 5.10 8.44 -14.20
C LYS A 89 4.83 6.93 -14.33
N TYR A 90 3.88 6.44 -13.55
CA TYR A 90 3.44 5.05 -13.54
C TYR A 90 1.94 4.99 -13.76
N GLN A 91 1.48 3.95 -14.47
CA GLN A 91 0.07 3.64 -14.59
C GLN A 91 -0.29 2.65 -13.49
N ALA A 92 -1.13 3.07 -12.55
CA ALA A 92 -1.60 2.22 -11.46
C ALA A 92 -3.07 1.84 -11.69
N HIS A 93 -3.42 0.61 -11.33
CA HIS A 93 -4.80 0.14 -11.34
C HIS A 93 -5.51 0.53 -10.05
N ASP A 94 -6.69 1.11 -10.22
CA ASP A 94 -7.65 1.38 -9.16
C ASP A 94 -9.00 0.83 -9.64
N PRO A 95 -9.52 -0.29 -9.10
CA PRO A 95 -10.76 -0.88 -9.59
C PRO A 95 -12.00 -0.01 -9.33
N ASP A 96 -11.94 0.80 -8.28
CA ASP A 96 -13.10 1.52 -7.73
C ASP A 96 -13.10 3.02 -8.08
N ASN A 97 -12.08 3.50 -8.83
CA ASN A 97 -11.89 4.91 -9.19
C ASN A 97 -11.99 5.86 -7.97
N LYS A 98 -11.41 5.44 -6.84
CA LYS A 98 -11.45 6.17 -5.57
C LYS A 98 -10.52 7.39 -5.57
N PHE A 99 -9.40 7.32 -6.29
CA PHE A 99 -8.37 8.35 -6.24
C PHE A 99 -8.57 9.45 -7.28
N LYS A 100 -8.45 10.70 -6.86
CA LYS A 100 -8.58 11.89 -7.71
C LYS A 100 -7.22 12.52 -8.01
N VAL A 101 -7.22 13.46 -8.95
CA VAL A 101 -6.02 14.24 -9.27
C VAL A 101 -5.58 15.03 -8.04
N GLY A 102 -4.29 14.92 -7.71
CA GLY A 102 -3.69 15.62 -6.58
C GLY A 102 -3.49 14.76 -5.33
N ASP A 103 -4.13 13.61 -5.23
CA ASP A 103 -4.01 12.70 -4.09
C ASP A 103 -2.62 12.07 -4.00
N VAL A 104 -2.19 11.75 -2.78
CA VAL A 104 -0.97 10.98 -2.54
C VAL A 104 -1.35 9.53 -2.33
N VAL A 105 -0.77 8.65 -3.15
CA VAL A 105 -1.07 7.22 -3.16
C VAL A 105 0.20 6.40 -3.01
N GLN A 106 0.04 5.19 -2.49
CA GLN A 106 1.09 4.18 -2.44
C GLN A 106 0.91 3.18 -3.59
N LEU A 107 1.99 2.86 -4.29
CA LEU A 107 2.00 1.87 -5.35
C LEU A 107 2.54 0.55 -4.80
N GLU A 108 1.72 -0.48 -4.89
CA GLU A 108 2.10 -1.86 -4.62
C GLU A 108 2.28 -2.61 -5.93
N ILE A 109 3.24 -3.55 -5.97
CA ILE A 109 3.47 -4.38 -7.14
C ILE A 109 2.40 -5.46 -7.19
N SER A 110 1.77 -5.62 -8.36
CA SER A 110 0.75 -6.64 -8.61
C SER A 110 1.14 -7.51 -9.81
N LYS A 111 0.34 -8.54 -10.09
CA LYS A 111 0.36 -9.17 -11.42
C LYS A 111 0.16 -8.08 -12.50
N PRO A 112 0.78 -8.19 -13.68
CA PRO A 112 0.50 -7.29 -14.78
C PRO A 112 -0.99 -7.33 -15.14
N ILE A 113 -1.63 -6.16 -15.19
CA ILE A 113 -3.05 -5.98 -15.54
C ILE A 113 -3.17 -5.53 -16.99
N SER A 114 -2.17 -4.79 -17.47
CA SER A 114 -2.02 -4.41 -18.87
C SER A 114 -0.53 -4.37 -19.24
N LYS A 115 -0.22 -3.94 -20.47
CA LYS A 115 1.16 -3.73 -20.94
C LYS A 115 1.98 -2.80 -20.03
N THR A 116 1.34 -1.84 -19.37
CA THR A 116 2.02 -0.83 -18.54
C THR A 116 1.57 -0.84 -17.09
N LYS A 117 0.34 -1.26 -16.80
CA LYS A 117 -0.22 -1.29 -15.45
C LYS A 117 0.21 -2.56 -14.72
N SER A 118 1.30 -2.47 -13.98
CA SER A 118 1.78 -3.54 -13.08
C SER A 118 1.74 -3.15 -11.61
N PHE A 119 1.07 -2.04 -11.30
CA PHE A 119 0.95 -1.50 -9.95
C PHE A 119 -0.51 -1.36 -9.56
N LEU A 120 -0.80 -1.57 -8.27
CA LEU A 120 -2.08 -1.33 -7.65
C LEU A 120 -1.99 -0.07 -6.79
N ALA A 121 -2.98 0.81 -6.91
CA ALA A 121 -3.07 2.05 -6.12
C ALA A 121 -3.68 1.75 -4.74
N VAL A 122 -2.93 2.02 -3.68
CA VAL A 122 -3.31 1.76 -2.28
C VAL A 122 -3.29 3.07 -1.50
N ALA A 123 -4.21 3.19 -0.54
CA ALA A 123 -4.25 4.32 0.37
C ALA A 123 -2.97 4.41 1.19
N VAL A 124 -2.46 5.62 1.40
CA VAL A 124 -1.24 5.83 2.18
C VAL A 124 -1.55 5.55 3.66
N PRO A 125 -0.77 4.70 4.35
CA PRO A 125 -0.97 4.45 5.77
C PRO A 125 -0.76 5.74 6.57
N PRO A 126 -1.53 5.96 7.65
CA PRO A 126 -1.39 7.14 8.49
C PRO A 126 0.04 7.21 9.02
N ARG A 127 0.74 8.30 8.71
CA ARG A 127 2.05 8.58 9.34
C ARG A 127 1.77 9.00 10.78
N ILE A 128 2.53 8.48 11.75
CA ILE A 128 2.39 8.71 13.20
C ILE A 128 2.71 10.18 13.60
N ARG A 129 2.55 11.16 12.71
CA ARG A 129 3.07 12.53 12.89
C ARG A 129 2.07 13.56 13.41
N SER A 130 0.78 13.24 13.57
CA SER A 130 -0.23 14.31 13.72
C SER A 130 -1.09 14.30 14.99
N LYS A 131 -1.08 13.28 15.86
CA LYS A 131 -1.91 13.38 17.09
C LYS A 131 -1.37 14.38 18.12
N LYS A 132 -0.14 14.89 17.95
CA LYS A 132 0.52 15.82 18.89
C LYS A 132 0.42 17.30 18.48
N VAL A 133 0.19 17.62 17.20
CA VAL A 133 0.14 19.02 16.72
C VAL A 133 -1.27 19.59 16.80
N GLU A 134 -2.30 18.78 16.55
CA GLU A 134 -3.70 19.20 16.72
C GLU A 134 -4.08 19.41 18.19
N ALA A 135 -3.45 18.69 19.12
CA ALA A 135 -3.64 18.90 20.56
C ALA A 135 -2.93 20.16 21.10
N ALA A 136 -1.95 20.72 20.36
CA ALA A 136 -1.24 21.93 20.75
C ALA A 136 -1.82 23.22 20.15
N ALA A 137 -2.62 23.11 19.07
CA ALA A 137 -3.29 24.24 18.43
C ALA A 137 -4.65 24.63 19.07
N ALA A 138 -5.09 23.89 20.11
CA ALA A 138 -6.31 24.18 20.85
C ALA A 138 -6.07 25.02 22.13
N ALA A 139 -4.85 25.52 22.36
CA ALA A 139 -4.51 26.39 23.49
C ALA A 139 -3.66 27.58 23.03
N GLY A 140 -4.29 28.76 22.91
CA GLY A 140 -3.61 30.07 22.94
C GLY A 140 -3.66 30.88 21.65
N ASP A 141 -4.64 31.79 21.54
CA ASP A 141 -4.51 33.03 20.75
C ASP A 141 -5.13 34.19 21.54
N ALA A 142 -4.28 34.96 22.22
CA ALA A 142 -4.62 36.27 22.76
C ALA A 142 -3.35 37.15 22.70
N GLY A 143 -3.38 38.14 21.81
CA GLY A 143 -2.60 39.38 21.91
C GLY A 143 -1.18 39.36 21.36
N GLY A 144 -1.03 39.78 20.11
CA GLY A 144 0.24 40.20 19.53
C GLY A 144 0.74 41.50 20.20
N GLY A 145 2.02 41.49 20.58
CA GLY A 145 2.78 42.66 20.99
C GLY A 145 4.05 42.72 20.16
N ASP A 146 4.03 43.64 19.20
CA ASP A 146 5.06 43.96 18.23
C ASP A 146 6.28 44.51 18.97
N ASN A 147 7.29 43.67 19.22
CA ASN A 147 8.59 44.16 19.65
C ASN A 147 9.39 44.52 18.40
N GLU A 148 9.32 45.81 18.06
CA GLU A 148 10.26 46.55 17.23
C GLU A 148 11.67 45.95 17.30
N LEU A 149 12.23 45.66 16.13
CA LEU A 149 13.67 45.45 15.98
C LEU A 149 14.37 46.80 16.21
N GLY A 150 14.54 47.18 17.47
CA GLY A 150 15.34 48.30 17.89
C GLY A 150 16.81 48.00 17.65
N ILE A 151 17.30 48.31 16.44
CA ILE A 151 18.73 48.47 16.19
C ILE A 151 19.02 49.96 16.43
N PRO A 152 19.71 50.34 17.52
CA PRO A 152 20.08 51.73 17.75
C PRO A 152 21.20 52.08 16.76
N LEU A 153 20.93 52.99 15.83
CA LEU A 153 21.97 53.64 15.03
C LEU A 153 22.52 54.83 15.84
N GLU A 154 23.41 54.52 16.78
CA GLU A 154 24.33 55.50 17.35
C GLU A 154 25.43 55.80 16.32
N SER A 155 25.34 56.98 15.71
CA SER A 155 26.48 57.60 15.03
C SER A 155 26.55 59.08 15.41
N GLN A 156 27.13 59.33 16.58
CA GLN A 156 27.82 60.59 16.86
C GLN A 156 29.25 60.48 16.32
N GLN A 157 29.55 61.22 15.26
CA GLN A 157 30.87 61.79 14.97
C GLN A 157 30.59 63.03 14.11
N GLN A 158 30.65 64.22 14.70
CA GLN A 158 31.83 65.08 14.76
C GLN A 158 32.27 65.65 13.40
N GLN A 159 32.55 66.97 13.45
CA GLN A 159 33.34 67.81 12.53
C GLN A 159 32.50 68.67 11.59
N GLN A 160 32.38 69.96 11.91
CA GLN A 160 33.20 71.10 11.43
C GLN A 160 32.31 71.88 10.44
N ALA A 161 32.17 73.20 10.43
CA ALA A 161 32.75 74.32 11.15
C ALA A 161 31.71 75.47 11.10
#